data_AF-A0A136M5T9-F1
#
_entry.id   AF-A0A136M5T9-F1
#
_cell.length_a   1.000
_cell.length_b   1.000
_cell.length_c   1.000
_cell.angle_alpha   90.00
_cell.angle_beta   90.00
_cell.angle_gamma   90.00
#
_symmetry.space_group_name_H-M   'P 1'
#
loop_
_entity.id
_entity.type
_entity.pdbx_description
1 polymer ?
#
loop_
_entity_poly.entity_id
_entity_poly.type
_entity_poly.pdbx_seq_one_letter_code
_entity_poly.pdbx_strand_id
1 'polypeptide(L)'
;MRIRRLGLVRYGHFTDKQFEFPEGNQGEPRIHIIYGPNEAGKSTALRALSCLICDFPRTCEDGFFHGQNNLLAAGEFINAQGKNLFFQRRKGTKDIFSDENQQSISSETVLNFLGNISLSDFQMRYGIDHVELKRGAEQLAQGLTDTALLSSLLGGLDLARLIKELEDTCDSLFKPRGQNQSINQLLKSYEENTREIHQRDSQASTYKNLLKEKTAREQERTDIQNTIREQEIQSNRLQRLHSALPLANERKALQQDLDSLGEVRRLPADFKDRRINAMSQLARSREHLAEFELEKKRLEERLESVKGTSIDPGYEEQVQSLVKRLQSYRDAAEDLPEVKKTPRLIGQLPGRPPQPSPEQPPSIRSGIPIQFPSNAKNSRIWSIH
;
A
#
# COMPACT_ATOMS: atom_id res chain seq x y z
N MET A 1 -74.63 3.82 -46.42
CA MET A 1 -75.69 3.55 -47.40
C MET A 1 -76.38 2.25 -47.00
N ARG A 2 -77.71 2.18 -47.10
CA ARG A 2 -78.52 1.02 -46.72
C ARG A 2 -79.47 0.65 -47.86
N ILE A 3 -79.68 -0.64 -48.09
CA ILE A 3 -80.68 -1.16 -49.03
C ILE A 3 -82.00 -1.34 -48.28
N ARG A 4 -83.09 -0.78 -48.80
CA ARG A 4 -84.46 -0.96 -48.29
C ARG A 4 -85.24 -1.95 -49.15
N ARG A 5 -85.08 -1.88 -50.47
CA ARG A 5 -85.71 -2.81 -51.41
C ARG A 5 -84.79 -3.15 -52.56
N LEU A 6 -84.88 -4.39 -53.03
CA LEU A 6 -84.25 -4.88 -54.27
C LEU A 6 -85.33 -5.49 -55.17
N GLY A 7 -85.45 -4.96 -56.38
CA GLY A 7 -86.37 -5.42 -57.41
C GLY A 7 -85.63 -6.08 -58.58
N LEU A 8 -85.98 -7.34 -58.87
CA LEU A 8 -85.57 -8.09 -60.05
C LEU A 8 -86.73 -8.04 -61.05
N VAL A 9 -86.88 -6.90 -61.73
CA VAL A 9 -88.00 -6.62 -62.65
C VAL A 9 -87.91 -7.51 -63.88
N ARG A 10 -86.76 -7.50 -64.56
CA ARG A 10 -86.41 -8.41 -65.66
C ARG A 10 -84.95 -8.80 -65.54
N TYR A 11 -84.64 -9.82 -64.75
CA TYR A 11 -83.25 -10.23 -64.50
C TYR A 11 -83.11 -11.72 -64.24
N GLY A 12 -82.24 -12.42 -64.99
CA GLY A 12 -82.09 -13.87 -64.87
C GLY A 12 -83.40 -14.58 -65.16
N HIS A 13 -83.77 -15.53 -64.30
CA HIS A 13 -85.06 -16.23 -64.35
C HIS A 13 -86.18 -15.49 -63.61
N PHE A 14 -85.92 -14.31 -63.04
CA PHE A 14 -86.92 -13.55 -62.28
C PHE A 14 -87.70 -12.58 -63.17
N THR A 15 -89.01 -12.51 -62.93
CA THR A 15 -89.92 -11.53 -63.52
C THR A 15 -90.68 -10.88 -62.36
N ASP A 16 -90.54 -9.56 -62.21
CA ASP A 16 -91.20 -8.74 -61.18
C ASP A 16 -91.05 -9.25 -59.74
N LYS A 17 -89.88 -9.81 -59.40
CA LYS A 17 -89.60 -10.28 -58.03
C LYS A 17 -89.04 -9.15 -57.18
N GLN A 18 -89.53 -9.01 -55.95
CA GLN A 18 -89.06 -7.99 -55.01
C GLN A 18 -88.62 -8.60 -53.68
N PHE A 19 -87.58 -8.02 -53.10
CA PHE A 19 -87.07 -8.31 -51.76
C PHE A 19 -87.11 -7.02 -50.94
N GLU A 20 -87.76 -7.07 -49.78
CA GLU A 20 -87.81 -5.95 -48.83
C GLU A 20 -86.89 -6.23 -47.63
N PHE A 21 -86.17 -5.21 -47.19
CA PHE A 21 -85.20 -5.26 -46.09
C PHE A 21 -85.62 -4.27 -44.98
N PRO A 22 -86.58 -4.67 -44.11
CA PRO A 22 -87.18 -3.78 -43.11
C PRO A 22 -86.19 -3.33 -42.04
N GLU A 23 -86.45 -2.19 -41.39
CA GLU A 23 -85.51 -1.58 -40.43
C GLU A 23 -85.32 -2.34 -39.11
N GLY A 24 -86.28 -3.22 -38.78
CA GLY A 24 -86.34 -3.87 -37.47
C GLY A 24 -86.67 -2.88 -36.35
N ASN A 25 -86.82 -3.39 -35.12
CA ASN A 25 -87.00 -2.55 -33.94
C ASN A 25 -85.67 -1.90 -33.51
N GLN A 26 -85.73 -0.77 -32.80
CA GLN A 26 -84.53 -0.12 -32.27
C GLN A 26 -83.80 -1.06 -31.30
N GLY A 27 -82.51 -1.34 -31.57
CA GLY A 27 -81.63 -2.12 -30.69
C GLY A 27 -81.36 -3.56 -31.14
N GLU A 28 -81.99 -4.05 -32.22
CA GLU A 28 -81.75 -5.41 -32.72
C GLU A 28 -80.67 -5.46 -33.84
N PRO A 29 -79.85 -6.52 -33.90
CA PRO A 29 -78.88 -6.70 -34.98
C PRO A 29 -79.58 -6.86 -36.34
N ARG A 30 -79.19 -6.04 -37.31
CA ARG A 30 -79.82 -5.94 -38.64
C ARG A 30 -79.17 -6.93 -39.62
N ILE A 31 -79.48 -8.21 -39.47
CA ILE A 31 -79.02 -9.27 -40.38
C ILE A 31 -80.21 -9.79 -41.19
N HIS A 32 -80.11 -9.72 -42.52
CA HIS A 32 -81.11 -10.29 -43.43
C HIS A 32 -80.53 -11.54 -44.09
N ILE A 33 -81.25 -12.66 -43.98
CA ILE A 33 -80.86 -13.93 -44.59
C ILE A 33 -81.82 -14.24 -45.73
N ILE A 34 -81.32 -14.26 -46.96
CA ILE A 34 -82.05 -14.78 -48.12
C ILE A 34 -81.67 -16.24 -48.29
N TYR A 35 -82.62 -17.14 -48.08
CA TYR A 35 -82.41 -18.58 -48.20
C TYR A 35 -83.39 -19.19 -49.21
N GLY A 36 -83.03 -20.35 -49.74
CA GLY A 36 -83.80 -21.09 -50.72
C GLY A 36 -83.00 -22.29 -51.24
N PRO A 37 -83.63 -23.20 -51.99
CA PRO A 37 -82.94 -24.35 -52.58
C PRO A 37 -81.78 -23.92 -53.49
N ASN A 38 -80.93 -24.88 -53.85
CA ASN A 38 -79.96 -24.66 -54.91
C ASN A 38 -80.70 -24.22 -56.19
N GLU A 39 -80.06 -23.36 -56.97
CA GLU A 39 -80.63 -22.80 -58.22
C GLU A 39 -81.84 -21.88 -58.03
N ALA A 40 -82.25 -21.55 -56.80
CA ALA A 40 -83.30 -20.57 -56.52
C ALA A 40 -82.96 -19.11 -56.90
N GLY A 41 -81.77 -18.86 -57.47
CA GLY A 41 -81.34 -17.53 -57.92
C GLY A 41 -80.67 -16.65 -56.87
N LYS A 42 -80.10 -17.21 -55.79
CA LYS A 42 -79.39 -16.44 -54.74
C LYS A 42 -78.19 -15.65 -55.31
N SER A 43 -77.33 -16.32 -56.08
CA SER A 43 -76.20 -15.67 -56.77
C SER A 43 -76.69 -14.71 -57.86
N THR A 44 -77.78 -15.02 -58.57
CA THR A 44 -78.42 -14.11 -59.53
C THR A 44 -78.91 -12.82 -58.86
N ALA A 45 -79.51 -12.90 -57.67
CA ALA A 45 -79.93 -11.72 -56.91
C ALA A 45 -78.74 -10.85 -56.48
N LEU A 46 -77.64 -11.47 -56.03
CA LEU A 46 -76.40 -10.75 -55.71
C LEU A 46 -75.82 -10.05 -56.95
N ARG A 47 -75.75 -10.74 -58.09
CA ARG A 47 -75.27 -10.15 -59.36
C ARG A 47 -76.14 -8.99 -59.83
N ALA A 48 -77.46 -9.10 -59.70
CA ALA A 48 -78.38 -8.02 -60.00
C ALA A 48 -78.15 -6.79 -59.13
N LEU A 49 -77.94 -7.00 -57.82
CA LEU A 49 -77.61 -5.93 -56.88
C LEU A 49 -76.28 -5.26 -57.24
N SER A 50 -75.25 -6.03 -57.59
CA SER A 50 -73.96 -5.50 -58.05
C SER A 50 -74.11 -4.65 -59.32
N CYS A 51 -74.88 -5.14 -60.31
CA CYS A 51 -75.15 -4.38 -61.54
C CYS A 51 -75.95 -3.10 -61.29
N LEU A 52 -76.86 -3.14 -60.31
CA LEU A 52 -77.67 -1.99 -59.94
C LEU A 52 -76.80 -0.87 -59.34
N ILE A 53 -75.88 -1.22 -58.42
CA ILE A 53 -75.02 -0.27 -57.71
C ILE A 53 -73.86 0.22 -58.58
N CYS A 54 -73.23 -0.67 -59.35
CA CYS A 54 -72.00 -0.37 -60.09
C CYS A 54 -72.29 -0.11 -61.57
N ASP A 55 -72.10 -1.11 -62.45
CA ASP A 55 -72.45 -1.07 -63.88
C ASP A 55 -72.87 -2.46 -64.35
N PHE A 56 -73.65 -2.51 -65.43
CA PHE A 56 -73.88 -3.77 -66.13
C PHE A 56 -72.62 -4.18 -66.91
N PRO A 57 -72.14 -5.44 -66.78
CA PRO A 57 -71.07 -5.91 -67.62
C PRO A 57 -71.52 -5.96 -69.08
N ARG A 58 -70.57 -5.78 -70.02
CA ARG A 58 -70.82 -5.84 -71.46
C ARG A 58 -71.60 -7.10 -71.85
N THR A 59 -71.20 -8.24 -71.28
CA THR A 59 -71.90 -9.52 -71.39
C THR A 59 -72.42 -9.90 -70.02
N CYS A 60 -73.73 -10.04 -69.88
CA CYS A 60 -74.37 -10.43 -68.62
C CYS A 60 -74.90 -11.87 -68.75
N GLU A 61 -74.41 -12.79 -67.94
CA GLU A 61 -74.82 -14.20 -68.02
C GLU A 61 -76.31 -14.39 -67.70
N ASP A 62 -76.90 -13.50 -66.90
CA ASP A 62 -78.32 -13.53 -66.50
C ASP A 62 -79.29 -12.98 -67.57
N GLY A 63 -78.81 -12.78 -68.81
CA GLY A 63 -79.61 -12.32 -69.95
C GLY A 63 -80.45 -13.38 -70.66
N PHE A 64 -80.42 -14.64 -70.20
CA PHE A 64 -80.93 -15.81 -70.96
C PHE A 64 -82.45 -15.82 -71.18
N PHE A 65 -83.26 -15.36 -70.22
CA PHE A 65 -84.73 -15.41 -70.32
C PHE A 65 -85.33 -14.14 -70.95
N HIS A 66 -84.83 -12.97 -70.53
CA HIS A 66 -85.38 -11.66 -70.94
C HIS A 66 -84.65 -11.00 -72.12
N GLY A 67 -83.46 -11.50 -72.48
CA GLY A 67 -82.59 -10.91 -73.50
C GLY A 67 -81.69 -9.80 -72.96
N GLN A 68 -80.48 -9.69 -73.53
CA GLN A 68 -79.39 -8.80 -73.07
C GLN A 68 -79.74 -7.30 -73.01
N ASN A 69 -80.72 -6.83 -73.79
CA ASN A 69 -81.08 -5.41 -73.92
C ASN A 69 -82.34 -5.03 -73.11
N ASN A 70 -82.94 -5.99 -72.42
CA ASN A 70 -84.16 -5.80 -71.62
C ASN A 70 -83.94 -6.04 -70.13
N LEU A 71 -82.70 -6.29 -69.72
CA LEU A 71 -82.34 -6.45 -68.32
C LEU A 71 -82.63 -5.17 -67.54
N LEU A 72 -83.39 -5.32 -66.45
CA LEU A 72 -83.87 -4.23 -65.61
C LEU A 72 -83.84 -4.69 -64.15
N ALA A 73 -83.05 -3.97 -63.34
CA ALA A 73 -82.99 -4.12 -61.90
C ALA A 73 -83.45 -2.80 -61.24
N ALA A 74 -84.05 -2.89 -60.08
CA ALA A 74 -84.54 -1.75 -59.31
C ALA A 74 -84.09 -1.83 -57.86
N GLY A 75 -83.99 -0.70 -57.19
CA GLY A 75 -83.74 -0.70 -55.76
C GLY A 75 -84.08 0.62 -55.09
N GLU A 76 -84.29 0.50 -53.79
CA GLU A 76 -84.58 1.61 -52.89
C GLU A 76 -83.47 1.67 -51.85
N PHE A 77 -82.78 2.81 -51.76
CA PHE A 77 -81.60 2.98 -50.93
C PHE A 77 -81.75 4.20 -50.01
N ILE A 78 -81.20 4.08 -48.81
CA ILE A 78 -81.15 5.16 -47.81
C ILE A 78 -79.68 5.55 -47.62
N ASN A 79 -79.36 6.83 -47.80
CA ASN A 79 -78.01 7.34 -47.58
C ASN A 79 -77.74 7.64 -46.09
N ALA A 80 -76.51 8.03 -45.76
CA ALA A 80 -76.13 8.35 -44.37
C ALA A 80 -76.89 9.55 -43.78
N GLN A 81 -77.46 10.42 -44.63
CA GLN A 81 -78.27 11.57 -44.25
C GLN A 81 -79.76 11.22 -44.07
N GLY A 82 -80.14 9.94 -44.19
CA GLY A 82 -81.52 9.47 -44.10
C GLY A 82 -82.37 9.77 -45.33
N LYS A 83 -81.79 10.31 -46.42
CA LYS A 83 -82.50 10.53 -47.68
C LYS A 83 -82.72 9.20 -48.38
N ASN A 84 -83.94 9.00 -48.85
CA ASN A 84 -84.35 7.83 -49.61
C ASN A 84 -84.34 8.11 -51.11
N LEU A 85 -83.85 7.15 -51.91
CA LEU A 85 -83.87 7.22 -53.36
C LEU A 85 -84.24 5.84 -53.93
N PHE A 86 -85.33 5.81 -54.70
CA PHE A 86 -85.67 4.68 -55.56
C PHE A 86 -85.19 4.96 -56.98
N PHE A 87 -84.61 3.94 -57.62
CA PHE A 87 -84.32 3.98 -59.04
C PHE A 87 -84.33 2.59 -59.66
N GLN A 88 -84.62 2.54 -60.96
CA GLN A 88 -84.47 1.38 -61.81
C GLN A 88 -83.37 1.63 -62.83
N ARG A 89 -82.53 0.63 -63.07
CA ARG A 89 -81.44 0.67 -64.03
C ARG A 89 -81.67 -0.35 -65.13
N ARG A 90 -81.78 0.13 -66.37
CA ARG A 90 -81.85 -0.71 -67.56
C ARG A 90 -80.48 -0.84 -68.21
N LYS A 91 -80.09 -2.06 -68.57
CA LYS A 91 -78.87 -2.32 -69.35
C LYS A 91 -78.97 -1.69 -70.73
N GLY A 92 -77.97 -0.88 -71.09
CA GLY A 92 -77.84 -0.25 -72.41
C GLY A 92 -76.40 0.17 -72.69
N THR A 93 -76.14 0.74 -73.88
CA THR A 93 -74.81 1.31 -74.22
C THR A 93 -74.43 2.47 -73.29
N LYS A 94 -75.43 3.21 -72.84
CA LYS A 94 -75.38 4.09 -71.68
C LYS A 94 -76.47 3.59 -70.74
N ASP A 95 -76.16 3.45 -69.46
CA ASP A 95 -77.14 3.00 -68.48
C ASP A 95 -78.25 4.03 -68.31
N ILE A 96 -79.49 3.55 -68.39
CA ILE A 96 -80.69 4.38 -68.29
C ILE A 96 -81.26 4.18 -66.89
N PHE A 97 -81.31 5.27 -66.13
CA PHE A 97 -81.93 5.30 -64.80
C PHE A 97 -83.32 5.90 -64.88
N SER A 98 -84.27 5.31 -64.16
CA SER A 98 -85.66 5.77 -64.08
C SER A 98 -86.21 5.71 -62.66
N ASP A 99 -87.17 6.57 -62.33
CA ASP A 99 -87.85 6.59 -61.04
C ASP A 99 -89.03 5.60 -60.99
N GLU A 100 -89.81 5.65 -59.92
CA GLU A 100 -91.00 4.80 -59.73
C GLU A 100 -92.11 5.09 -60.77
N ASN A 101 -92.16 6.32 -61.29
CA ASN A 101 -93.12 6.77 -62.31
C ASN A 101 -92.59 6.61 -63.74
N GLN A 102 -91.48 5.88 -63.95
CA GLN A 102 -90.79 5.69 -65.23
C GLN A 102 -90.21 6.98 -65.85
N GLN A 103 -90.01 8.03 -65.06
CA GLN A 103 -89.33 9.25 -65.49
C GLN A 103 -87.82 9.07 -65.44
N SER A 104 -87.09 9.60 -66.42
CA SER A 104 -85.64 9.46 -66.50
C SER A 104 -84.94 10.24 -65.37
N ILE A 105 -84.02 9.58 -64.68
CA ILE A 105 -83.14 10.19 -63.67
C ILE A 105 -81.75 10.38 -64.30
N SER A 106 -81.06 11.49 -63.98
CA SER A 106 -79.68 11.67 -64.44
C SER A 106 -78.73 10.69 -63.74
N SER A 107 -77.81 10.10 -64.51
CA SER A 107 -76.81 9.16 -63.98
C SER A 107 -75.97 9.78 -62.87
N GLU A 108 -75.63 11.07 -62.97
CA GLU A 108 -74.88 11.81 -61.94
C GLU A 108 -75.60 11.84 -60.59
N THR A 109 -76.94 11.98 -60.59
CA THR A 109 -77.72 12.00 -59.34
C THR A 109 -77.64 10.66 -58.63
N VAL A 110 -77.75 9.56 -59.37
CA VAL A 110 -77.69 8.20 -58.82
C VAL A 110 -76.28 7.87 -58.35
N LEU A 111 -75.27 8.14 -59.17
CA LEU A 111 -73.87 7.85 -58.85
C LEU A 111 -73.36 8.64 -57.64
N ASN A 112 -73.72 9.94 -57.53
CA ASN A 112 -73.42 10.75 -56.36
C ASN A 112 -74.13 10.24 -55.10
N PHE A 113 -75.34 9.70 -55.24
CA PHE A 113 -76.06 9.10 -54.11
C PHE A 113 -75.39 7.81 -53.61
N LEU A 114 -74.86 7.00 -54.53
CA LEU A 114 -74.19 5.73 -54.25
C LEU A 114 -72.70 5.89 -53.85
N GLY A 115 -72.09 7.04 -54.12
CA GLY A 115 -70.71 7.35 -53.75
C GLY A 115 -69.65 6.83 -54.73
N ASN A 116 -69.99 6.67 -56.02
CA ASN A 116 -69.07 6.24 -57.10
C ASN A 116 -68.29 4.94 -56.78
N ILE A 117 -68.98 3.90 -56.32
CA ILE A 117 -68.36 2.60 -56.02
C ILE A 117 -68.14 1.82 -57.33
N SER A 118 -66.89 1.46 -57.63
CA SER A 118 -66.57 0.62 -58.79
C SER A 118 -67.04 -0.83 -58.59
N LEU A 119 -67.26 -1.57 -59.68
CA LEU A 119 -67.63 -2.99 -59.60
C LEU A 119 -66.58 -3.83 -58.85
N SER A 120 -65.29 -3.56 -59.09
CA SER A 120 -64.18 -4.21 -58.40
C SER A 120 -64.17 -3.91 -56.90
N ASP A 121 -64.43 -2.67 -56.50
CA ASP A 121 -64.50 -2.30 -55.08
C ASP A 121 -65.71 -2.95 -54.39
N PHE A 122 -66.83 -3.03 -55.10
CA PHE A 122 -68.04 -3.67 -54.59
C PHE A 122 -67.81 -5.17 -54.35
N GLN A 123 -67.26 -5.88 -55.33
CA GLN A 123 -67.00 -7.33 -55.22
C GLN A 123 -65.96 -7.65 -54.13
N MET A 124 -64.90 -6.83 -54.02
CA MET A 124 -63.86 -7.05 -53.02
C MET A 124 -64.36 -6.81 -51.58
N ARG A 125 -65.23 -5.82 -51.35
CA ARG A 125 -65.58 -5.36 -49.99
C ARG A 125 -66.98 -5.73 -49.52
N TYR A 126 -67.93 -5.86 -50.44
CA TYR A 126 -69.38 -5.94 -50.11
C TYR A 126 -70.10 -7.12 -50.76
N GLY A 127 -69.58 -7.66 -51.86
CA GLY A 127 -70.23 -8.68 -52.70
C GLY A 127 -69.44 -9.98 -52.77
N ILE A 128 -69.17 -10.59 -51.62
CA ILE A 128 -68.39 -11.83 -51.53
C ILE A 128 -69.21 -13.00 -52.09
N ASP A 129 -68.77 -13.58 -53.21
CA ASP A 129 -69.32 -14.81 -53.79
C ASP A 129 -68.48 -16.03 -53.41
N HIS A 130 -69.02 -17.23 -53.57
CA HIS A 130 -68.35 -18.50 -53.29
C HIS A 130 -67.01 -18.63 -54.05
N VAL A 131 -66.95 -18.15 -55.29
CA VAL A 131 -65.72 -18.19 -56.11
C VAL A 131 -64.63 -17.31 -55.50
N GLU A 132 -64.97 -16.10 -55.06
CA GLU A 132 -64.03 -15.16 -54.43
C GLU A 132 -63.58 -15.66 -53.05
N LEU A 133 -64.47 -16.30 -52.27
CA LEU A 133 -64.10 -16.96 -51.01
C LEU A 133 -63.06 -18.06 -51.22
N LYS A 134 -63.28 -18.90 -52.22
CA LYS A 134 -62.35 -20.00 -52.53
C LYS A 134 -61.00 -19.46 -52.99
N ARG A 135 -60.99 -18.44 -53.85
CA ARG A 135 -59.77 -17.78 -54.31
C ARG A 135 -58.99 -17.14 -53.17
N GLY A 136 -59.68 -16.42 -52.27
CA GLY A 136 -59.06 -15.82 -51.08
C GLY A 136 -58.49 -16.89 -50.14
N ALA A 137 -59.21 -18.00 -49.94
CA ALA A 137 -58.74 -19.12 -49.13
C ALA A 137 -57.50 -19.82 -49.73
N GLU A 138 -57.47 -20.01 -51.06
CA GLU A 138 -56.31 -20.57 -51.77
C GLU A 138 -55.08 -19.67 -51.67
N GLN A 139 -55.24 -18.34 -51.74
CA GLN A 139 -54.17 -17.37 -51.55
C GLN A 139 -53.63 -17.36 -50.11
N LEU A 140 -54.50 -17.47 -49.11
CA LEU A 140 -54.11 -17.61 -47.70
C LEU A 140 -53.35 -18.94 -47.44
N ALA A 141 -53.78 -20.03 -48.07
CA ALA A 141 -53.16 -21.34 -47.93
C ALA A 141 -51.77 -21.43 -48.59
N GLN A 142 -51.48 -20.62 -49.59
CA GLN A 142 -50.19 -20.59 -50.29
C GLN A 142 -49.08 -19.86 -49.53
N GLY A 143 -49.34 -19.40 -48.29
CA GLY A 143 -48.31 -18.87 -47.41
C GLY A 143 -47.70 -17.54 -47.88
N LEU A 144 -48.30 -16.90 -48.88
CA LEU A 144 -48.01 -15.51 -49.22
C LEU A 144 -48.57 -14.66 -48.08
N THR A 145 -47.69 -14.35 -47.13
CA THR A 145 -47.76 -13.22 -46.21
C THR A 145 -47.74 -11.89 -46.98
N ASP A 146 -48.56 -11.77 -48.01
CA ASP A 146 -48.77 -10.53 -48.71
C ASP A 146 -49.59 -9.65 -47.77
N THR A 147 -48.86 -8.84 -47.02
CA THR A 147 -49.38 -7.70 -46.26
C THR A 147 -50.31 -6.84 -47.11
N ALA A 148 -50.14 -6.84 -48.45
CA ALA A 148 -51.04 -6.28 -49.44
C ALA A 148 -52.45 -6.91 -49.44
N LEU A 149 -52.56 -8.23 -49.27
CA LEU A 149 -53.82 -8.96 -49.25
C LEU A 149 -54.54 -8.77 -47.90
N LEU A 150 -53.79 -8.78 -46.79
CA LEU A 150 -54.33 -8.47 -45.46
C LEU A 150 -54.79 -7.01 -45.34
N SER A 151 -54.02 -6.05 -45.86
CA SER A 151 -54.41 -4.64 -45.90
C SER A 151 -55.58 -4.38 -46.85
N SER A 152 -55.68 -5.12 -47.95
CA SER A 152 -56.83 -5.14 -48.85
C SER A 152 -58.09 -5.65 -48.13
N LEU A 153 -57.99 -6.76 -47.39
CA LEU A 153 -59.09 -7.36 -46.63
C LEU A 153 -59.55 -6.50 -45.44
N LEU A 154 -58.65 -5.74 -44.82
CA LEU A 154 -58.92 -4.90 -43.64
C LEU A 154 -59.18 -3.42 -43.97
N GLY A 155 -59.40 -3.08 -45.24
CA GLY A 155 -59.89 -1.75 -45.63
C GLY A 155 -58.81 -0.66 -45.70
N GLY A 156 -57.60 -0.99 -46.16
CA GLY A 156 -56.58 0.00 -46.52
C GLY A 156 -55.87 0.68 -45.35
N LEU A 157 -55.88 0.07 -44.16
CA LEU A 157 -55.02 0.54 -43.08
C LEU A 157 -53.55 0.25 -43.41
N ASP A 158 -52.72 1.25 -43.13
CA ASP A 158 -51.30 1.47 -43.48
C ASP A 158 -50.31 0.42 -42.91
N LEU A 159 -50.75 -0.84 -42.75
CA LEU A 159 -50.00 -1.93 -42.13
C LEU A 159 -48.67 -2.20 -42.83
N ALA A 160 -48.62 -2.07 -44.16
CA ALA A 160 -47.37 -2.21 -44.90
C ALA A 160 -46.36 -1.10 -44.55
N ARG A 161 -46.84 0.13 -44.32
CA ARG A 161 -45.97 1.23 -43.84
C ARG A 161 -45.51 0.98 -42.41
N LEU A 162 -46.42 0.55 -41.53
CA LEU A 162 -46.12 0.29 -40.13
C LEU A 162 -45.12 -0.86 -39.95
N ILE A 163 -45.22 -1.92 -40.76
CA ILE A 163 -44.23 -3.00 -40.78
C ILE A 163 -42.87 -2.48 -41.23
N LYS A 164 -42.82 -1.67 -42.29
CA LYS A 164 -41.57 -1.08 -42.78
C LYS A 164 -40.94 -0.14 -41.75
N GLU A 165 -41.73 0.68 -41.07
CA GLU A 165 -41.25 1.53 -39.98
C GLU A 165 -40.65 0.71 -38.83
N LEU A 166 -41.27 -0.42 -38.47
CA LEU A 166 -40.73 -1.33 -37.47
C LEU A 166 -39.42 -1.98 -37.92
N GLU A 167 -39.32 -2.38 -39.19
CA GLU A 167 -38.09 -2.91 -39.77
C GLU A 167 -36.96 -1.87 -39.75
N ASP A 168 -37.22 -0.64 -40.20
CA ASP A 168 -36.26 0.47 -40.17
C ASP A 168 -35.82 0.80 -38.73
N THR A 169 -36.74 0.75 -37.78
CA THR A 169 -36.44 0.97 -36.36
C THR A 169 -35.53 -0.14 -35.82
N CYS A 170 -35.85 -1.40 -36.08
CA CYS A 170 -35.00 -2.53 -35.72
C CYS A 170 -33.60 -2.39 -36.33
N ASP A 171 -33.52 -2.05 -37.61
CA ASP A 171 -32.29 -1.86 -38.37
C ASP A 171 -31.42 -0.71 -37.85
N SER A 172 -32.05 0.34 -37.29
CA SER A 172 -31.35 1.46 -36.63
C SER A 172 -30.82 1.08 -35.25
N LEU A 173 -31.53 0.20 -34.54
CA LEU A 173 -31.18 -0.24 -33.20
C LEU A 173 -30.09 -1.32 -33.22
N PHE A 174 -30.19 -2.30 -34.12
CA PHE A 174 -29.29 -3.44 -34.16
C PHE A 174 -29.19 -4.08 -35.56
N LYS A 175 -27.94 -4.29 -36.01
CA LYS A 175 -27.65 -5.19 -37.14
C LYS A 175 -26.53 -6.15 -36.74
N PRO A 176 -26.62 -7.45 -37.06
CA PRO A 176 -25.62 -8.44 -36.66
C PRO A 176 -24.19 -8.11 -37.11
N ARG A 177 -24.05 -7.41 -38.25
CA ARG A 177 -22.74 -7.01 -38.82
C ARG A 177 -22.55 -5.50 -38.90
N GLY A 178 -23.49 -4.72 -38.36
CA GLY A 178 -23.42 -3.27 -38.43
C GLY A 178 -22.64 -2.69 -37.24
N GLN A 179 -21.88 -1.61 -37.45
CA GLN A 179 -21.09 -0.97 -36.37
C GLN A 179 -21.73 0.33 -35.86
N ASN A 180 -22.62 0.95 -36.65
CA ASN A 180 -23.14 2.28 -36.36
C ASN A 180 -24.47 2.26 -35.59
N GLN A 181 -25.08 1.10 -35.43
CA GLN A 181 -26.34 0.95 -34.71
C GLN A 181 -26.16 1.23 -33.22
N SER A 182 -27.17 1.86 -32.62
CA SER A 182 -27.19 2.28 -31.22
C SER A 182 -26.72 1.19 -30.26
N ILE A 183 -27.29 -0.02 -30.35
CA ILE A 183 -26.97 -1.12 -29.44
C ILE A 183 -25.52 -1.60 -29.62
N ASN A 184 -25.02 -1.63 -30.86
CA ASN A 184 -23.65 -2.06 -31.13
C ASN A 184 -22.61 -1.03 -30.63
N GLN A 185 -22.91 0.26 -30.75
CA GLN A 185 -22.08 1.32 -30.17
C GLN A 185 -22.07 1.26 -28.62
N LEU A 186 -23.23 0.98 -28.01
CA LEU A 186 -23.35 0.81 -26.56
C LEU A 186 -22.61 -0.43 -26.07
N LEU A 187 -22.70 -1.56 -26.78
CA LEU A 187 -21.94 -2.77 -26.47
C LEU A 187 -20.43 -2.53 -26.56
N LYS A 188 -19.98 -1.85 -27.60
CA LYS A 188 -18.56 -1.51 -27.76
C LYS A 188 -18.05 -0.62 -26.63
N SER A 189 -18.79 0.44 -26.29
CA SER A 189 -18.40 1.32 -25.17
C SER A 189 -18.46 0.60 -23.81
N TYR A 190 -19.42 -0.30 -23.61
CA TYR A 190 -19.47 -1.17 -22.43
C TYR A 190 -18.22 -2.06 -22.32
N GLU A 191 -17.81 -2.73 -23.41
CA GLU A 191 -16.60 -3.56 -23.42
C GLU A 191 -15.33 -2.73 -23.16
N GLU A 192 -15.21 -1.55 -23.79
CA GLU A 192 -14.09 -0.64 -23.59
C GLU A 192 -13.99 -0.17 -22.13
N ASN A 193 -15.11 0.30 -21.56
CA ASN A 193 -15.17 0.72 -20.15
C ASN A 193 -14.89 -0.43 -19.19
N THR A 194 -15.39 -1.63 -19.47
CA THR A 194 -15.13 -2.81 -18.64
C THR A 194 -13.65 -3.20 -18.67
N ARG A 195 -13.00 -3.11 -19.84
CA ARG A 195 -11.55 -3.31 -19.97
C ARG A 195 -10.77 -2.25 -19.18
N GLU A 196 -11.16 -0.98 -19.24
CA GLU A 196 -10.52 0.07 -18.45
C GLU A 196 -10.65 -0.16 -16.95
N ILE A 197 -11.82 -0.58 -16.46
CA ILE A 197 -12.05 -0.92 -15.05
C ILE A 197 -11.12 -2.05 -14.64
N HIS A 198 -11.08 -3.15 -15.41
CA HIS A 198 -10.19 -4.27 -15.10
C HIS A 198 -8.71 -3.88 -15.12
N GLN A 199 -8.28 -3.03 -16.06
CA GLN A 199 -6.91 -2.52 -16.07
C GLN A 199 -6.60 -1.71 -14.81
N ARG A 200 -7.48 -0.78 -14.40
CA ARG A 200 -7.31 0.02 -13.18
C ARG A 200 -7.35 -0.84 -11.91
N ASP A 201 -8.23 -1.83 -11.84
CA ASP A 201 -8.30 -2.77 -10.72
C ASP A 201 -7.06 -3.65 -10.63
N SER A 202 -6.55 -4.11 -11.78
CA SER A 202 -5.29 -4.87 -11.83
C SER A 202 -4.13 -4.01 -11.29
N GLN A 203 -4.08 -2.72 -11.64
CA GLN A 203 -3.10 -1.76 -11.12
C GLN A 203 -3.24 -1.53 -9.61
N ALA A 204 -4.46 -1.50 -9.08
CA ALA A 204 -4.68 -1.36 -7.64
C ALA A 204 -4.21 -2.62 -6.87
N SER A 205 -4.43 -3.81 -7.43
CA SER A 205 -3.97 -5.07 -6.83
C SER A 205 -2.43 -5.21 -6.88
N THR A 206 -1.79 -4.85 -8.00
CA THR A 206 -0.34 -4.85 -8.13
C THR A 206 0.30 -3.79 -7.23
N TYR A 207 -0.30 -2.60 -7.13
CA TYR A 207 0.14 -1.56 -6.18
C TYR A 207 0.10 -2.06 -4.72
N LYS A 208 -0.99 -2.72 -4.30
CA LYS A 208 -1.09 -3.31 -2.96
C LYS A 208 -0.01 -4.37 -2.71
N ASN A 209 0.29 -5.21 -3.70
CA ASN A 209 1.35 -6.21 -3.58
C ASN A 209 2.74 -5.57 -3.49
N LEU A 210 3.04 -4.60 -4.35
CA LEU A 210 4.30 -3.83 -4.31
C LEU A 210 4.46 -3.08 -2.98
N LEU A 211 3.39 -2.54 -2.42
CA LEU A 211 3.43 -1.89 -1.10
C LEU A 211 3.77 -2.90 0.01
N LYS A 212 3.15 -4.09 -0.01
CA LYS A 212 3.48 -5.17 0.92
C LYS A 212 4.93 -5.61 0.80
N GLU A 213 5.41 -5.82 -0.43
CA GLU A 213 6.82 -6.17 -0.68
C GLU A 213 7.76 -5.08 -0.18
N LYS A 214 7.48 -3.81 -0.47
CA LYS A 214 8.25 -2.68 0.04
C LYS A 214 8.33 -2.71 1.57
N THR A 215 7.19 -2.86 2.26
CA THR A 215 7.18 -2.91 3.73
C THR A 215 7.95 -4.09 4.30
N ALA A 216 7.88 -5.26 3.65
CA ALA A 216 8.64 -6.44 4.07
C ALA A 216 10.16 -6.24 3.87
N ARG A 217 10.57 -5.62 2.76
CA ARG A 217 11.98 -5.27 2.50
C ARG A 217 12.51 -4.19 3.45
N GLU A 218 11.68 -3.23 3.82
CA GLU A 218 12.05 -2.22 4.82
C GLU A 218 12.27 -2.86 6.20
N GLN A 219 11.42 -3.81 6.60
CA GLN A 219 11.59 -4.58 7.83
C GLN A 219 12.86 -5.45 7.79
N GLU A 220 13.08 -6.20 6.70
CA GLU A 220 14.28 -7.01 6.50
C GLU A 220 15.55 -6.14 6.60
N ARG A 221 15.53 -4.94 6.00
CA ARG A 221 16.64 -3.98 6.10
C ARG A 221 16.87 -3.54 7.55
N THR A 222 15.83 -3.25 8.31
CA THR A 222 15.98 -2.83 9.71
C THR A 222 16.54 -3.95 10.58
N ASP A 223 16.13 -5.20 10.34
CA ASP A 223 16.62 -6.36 11.10
C ASP A 223 18.11 -6.63 10.81
N ILE A 224 18.51 -6.54 9.54
CA ILE A 224 19.91 -6.66 9.14
C ILE A 224 20.74 -5.54 9.77
N GLN A 225 20.25 -4.29 9.78
CA GLN A 225 20.96 -3.17 10.42
C GLN A 225 21.14 -3.37 11.93
N ASN A 226 20.13 -3.90 12.61
CA ASN A 226 20.24 -4.23 14.04
C ASN A 226 21.28 -5.33 14.27
N THR A 227 21.25 -6.38 13.45
CA THR A 227 22.23 -7.48 13.51
C THR A 227 23.65 -6.98 13.28
N ILE A 228 23.87 -6.08 12.32
CA ILE A 228 25.18 -5.45 12.07
C ILE A 228 25.66 -4.70 13.32
N ARG A 229 24.81 -3.85 13.93
CA ARG A 229 25.16 -3.11 15.15
C ARG A 229 25.54 -4.04 16.30
N GLU A 230 24.79 -5.12 16.50
CA GLU A 230 25.10 -6.11 17.53
C GLU A 230 26.46 -6.78 17.29
N GLN A 231 26.73 -7.18 16.04
CA GLN A 231 28.02 -7.76 15.66
C GLN A 231 29.17 -6.77 15.81
N GLU A 232 28.99 -5.49 15.47
CA GLU A 232 29.99 -4.44 15.69
C GLU A 232 30.29 -4.25 17.18
N ILE A 233 29.28 -4.28 18.05
CA ILE A 233 29.48 -4.21 19.50
C ILE A 233 30.31 -5.40 19.99
N GLN A 234 29.98 -6.62 19.57
CA GLN A 234 30.74 -7.81 19.95
C GLN A 234 32.17 -7.79 19.40
N SER A 235 32.35 -7.38 18.15
CA SER A 235 33.66 -7.24 17.51
C SER A 235 34.53 -6.25 18.27
N ASN A 236 34.02 -5.05 18.57
CA ASN A 236 34.72 -4.04 19.35
C ASN A 236 35.09 -4.54 20.76
N ARG A 237 34.18 -5.29 21.42
CA ARG A 237 34.46 -5.90 22.73
C ARG A 237 35.61 -6.90 22.63
N LEU A 238 35.57 -7.81 21.65
CA LEU A 238 36.62 -8.81 21.45
C LEU A 238 37.95 -8.16 21.09
N GLN A 239 37.95 -7.10 20.28
CA GLN A 239 39.16 -6.35 19.93
C GLN A 239 39.78 -5.68 21.17
N ARG A 240 38.97 -5.10 22.06
CA ARG A 240 39.44 -4.55 23.35
C ARG A 240 40.02 -5.61 24.27
N LEU A 241 39.39 -6.78 24.34
CA LEU A 241 39.92 -7.90 25.14
C LEU A 241 41.24 -8.41 24.56
N HIS A 242 41.32 -8.54 23.23
CA HIS A 242 42.53 -8.94 22.54
C HIS A 242 43.67 -7.94 22.77
N SER A 243 43.42 -6.63 22.69
CA SER A 243 44.45 -5.62 22.95
C SER A 243 44.87 -5.51 24.41
N ALA A 244 43.98 -5.85 25.36
CA ALA A 244 44.30 -5.88 26.78
C ALA A 244 45.06 -7.15 27.22
N LEU A 245 44.99 -8.24 26.44
CA LEU A 245 45.59 -9.53 26.80
C LEU A 245 47.12 -9.46 27.03
N PRO A 246 47.93 -8.78 26.19
CA PRO A 246 49.37 -8.63 26.43
C PRO A 246 49.67 -7.89 27.75
N LEU A 247 48.96 -6.79 28.02
CA LEU A 247 49.12 -6.01 29.26
C LEU A 247 48.71 -6.81 30.49
N ALA A 248 47.66 -7.65 30.39
CA ALA A 248 47.25 -8.54 31.47
C ALA A 248 48.32 -9.62 31.75
N ASN A 249 48.94 -10.16 30.70
CA ASN A 249 50.05 -11.11 30.84
C ASN A 249 51.30 -10.46 31.42
N GLU A 250 51.66 -9.25 30.97
CA GLU A 250 52.78 -8.48 31.51
C GLU A 250 52.57 -8.15 32.98
N ARG A 251 51.38 -7.65 33.36
CA ARG A 251 51.03 -7.43 34.76
C ARG A 251 51.16 -8.71 35.58
N LYS A 252 50.71 -9.85 35.06
CA LYS A 252 50.81 -11.15 35.76
C LYS A 252 52.28 -11.55 35.95
N ALA A 253 53.12 -11.38 34.94
CA ALA A 253 54.56 -11.64 35.03
C ALA A 253 55.23 -10.71 36.06
N LEU A 254 54.98 -9.40 35.98
CA LEU A 254 55.51 -8.42 36.95
C LEU A 254 55.02 -8.68 38.38
N GLN A 255 53.78 -9.15 38.54
CA GLN A 255 53.26 -9.54 39.86
C GLN A 255 53.98 -10.78 40.38
N GLN A 256 54.24 -11.78 39.54
CA GLN A 256 55.03 -12.96 39.92
C GLN A 256 56.48 -12.57 40.29
N ASP A 257 57.09 -11.66 39.54
CA ASP A 257 58.42 -11.12 39.85
C ASP A 257 58.41 -10.39 41.19
N LEU A 258 57.40 -9.55 41.45
CA LEU A 258 57.22 -8.87 42.74
C LEU A 258 57.03 -9.85 43.90
N ASP A 259 56.19 -10.87 43.72
CA ASP A 259 55.93 -11.89 44.73
C ASP A 259 57.22 -12.72 45.01
N SER A 260 58.05 -12.95 43.99
CA SER A 260 59.33 -13.68 44.11
C SER A 260 60.40 -12.93 44.92
N LEU A 261 60.34 -11.59 44.98
CA LEU A 261 61.24 -10.78 45.79
C LEU A 261 61.00 -10.95 47.30
N GLY A 262 59.85 -11.51 47.69
CA GLY A 262 59.49 -11.78 49.08
C GLY A 262 59.42 -10.53 49.95
N GLU A 263 59.76 -10.63 51.24
CA GLU A 263 59.80 -9.49 52.15
C GLU A 263 61.01 -8.58 51.88
N VAL A 264 60.82 -7.56 51.05
CA VAL A 264 61.86 -6.54 50.78
C VAL A 264 61.85 -5.49 51.89
N ARG A 265 62.84 -5.55 52.79
CA ARG A 265 63.08 -4.48 53.78
C ARG A 265 63.72 -3.27 53.11
N ARG A 266 63.07 -2.11 53.18
CA ARG A 266 63.64 -0.85 52.71
C ARG A 266 64.82 -0.45 53.59
N LEU A 267 66.02 -0.47 53.02
CA LEU A 267 67.22 -0.04 53.71
C LEU A 267 67.30 1.50 53.71
N PRO A 268 67.78 2.12 54.80
CA PRO A 268 68.04 3.56 54.84
C PRO A 268 68.99 3.99 53.72
N ALA A 269 68.85 5.23 53.23
CA ALA A 269 69.64 5.74 52.11
C ALA A 269 71.16 5.68 52.35
N ASP A 270 71.58 5.78 53.61
CA ASP A 270 72.98 5.73 54.05
C ASP A 270 73.46 4.31 54.41
N PHE A 271 72.65 3.26 54.17
CA PHE A 271 73.01 1.88 54.51
C PHE A 271 74.29 1.43 53.84
N LYS A 272 74.50 1.80 52.57
CA LYS A 272 75.72 1.45 51.82
C LYS A 272 76.96 2.00 52.52
N ASP A 273 76.92 3.28 52.88
CA ASP A 273 78.04 3.97 53.51
C ASP A 273 78.27 3.45 54.93
N ARG A 274 77.19 3.22 55.70
CA ARG A 274 77.26 2.56 57.02
C ARG A 274 77.90 1.17 56.92
N ARG A 275 77.53 0.37 55.93
CA ARG A 275 78.11 -0.98 55.72
C ARG A 275 79.60 -0.89 55.40
N ILE A 276 79.99 -0.01 54.47
CA ILE A 276 81.40 0.17 54.08
C ILE A 276 82.23 0.65 55.26
N ASN A 277 81.72 1.60 56.03
CA ASN A 277 82.39 2.11 57.23
C ASN A 277 82.50 1.03 58.32
N ALA A 278 81.42 0.28 58.59
CA ALA A 278 81.45 -0.82 59.56
C ALA A 278 82.41 -1.94 59.11
N MET A 279 82.47 -2.27 57.82
CA MET A 279 83.40 -3.27 57.30
C MET A 279 84.86 -2.81 57.39
N SER A 280 85.16 -1.54 57.10
CA SER A 280 86.51 -1.00 57.23
C SER A 280 86.95 -0.89 58.68
N GLN A 281 86.05 -0.49 59.59
CA GLN A 281 86.29 -0.54 61.03
C GLN A 281 86.57 -1.96 61.51
N LEU A 282 85.77 -2.94 61.09
CA LEU A 282 85.96 -4.35 61.45
C LEU A 282 87.30 -4.90 60.92
N ALA A 283 87.72 -4.50 59.72
CA ALA A 283 89.03 -4.85 59.18
C ALA A 283 90.16 -4.27 60.03
N ARG A 284 90.12 -2.97 60.36
CA ARG A 284 91.11 -2.31 61.24
C ARG A 284 91.14 -2.92 62.64
N SER A 285 89.97 -3.22 63.21
CA SER A 285 89.88 -3.87 64.53
C SER A 285 90.50 -5.26 64.51
N ARG A 286 90.40 -6.01 63.40
CA ARG A 286 91.07 -7.31 63.25
C ARG A 286 92.58 -7.18 63.12
N GLU A 287 93.05 -6.18 62.38
CA GLU A 287 94.50 -5.87 62.29
C GLU A 287 95.06 -5.52 63.67
N HIS A 288 94.41 -4.61 64.40
CA HIS A 288 94.81 -4.27 65.77
C HIS A 288 94.75 -5.47 66.72
N LEU A 289 93.75 -6.34 66.60
CA LEU A 289 93.68 -7.55 67.41
C LEU A 289 94.87 -8.49 67.13
N ALA A 290 95.24 -8.66 65.86
CA ALA A 290 96.42 -9.43 65.49
C ALA A 290 97.73 -8.81 66.00
N GLU A 291 97.85 -7.48 65.92
CA GLU A 291 98.98 -6.72 66.49
C GLU A 291 99.07 -6.91 68.01
N PHE A 292 97.95 -6.74 68.72
CA PHE A 292 97.89 -6.90 70.17
C PHE A 292 98.10 -8.34 70.61
N GLU A 293 97.66 -9.35 69.84
CA GLU A 293 97.97 -10.75 70.12
C GLU A 293 99.47 -11.04 69.96
N LEU A 294 100.12 -10.43 68.97
CA LEU A 294 101.56 -10.56 68.75
C LEU A 294 102.36 -9.83 69.85
N GLU A 295 101.91 -8.64 70.24
CA GLU A 295 102.48 -7.90 71.38
C GLU A 295 102.27 -8.63 72.70
N LYS A 296 101.08 -9.21 72.92
CA LYS A 296 100.80 -10.07 74.08
C LYS A 296 101.75 -11.27 74.10
N LYS A 297 101.93 -11.98 72.99
CA LYS A 297 102.91 -13.09 72.90
C LYS A 297 104.31 -12.62 73.25
N ARG A 298 104.74 -11.48 72.70
CA ARG A 298 106.05 -10.89 73.01
C ARG A 298 106.20 -10.54 74.50
N LEU A 299 105.15 -10.00 75.11
CA LEU A 299 105.13 -9.68 76.55
C LEU A 299 105.11 -10.95 77.40
N GLU A 300 104.37 -12.00 77.00
CA GLU A 300 104.38 -13.31 77.65
C GLU A 300 105.77 -13.97 77.57
N GLU A 301 106.42 -13.96 76.40
CA GLU A 301 107.82 -14.41 76.24
C GLU A 301 108.78 -13.61 77.14
N ARG A 302 108.59 -12.29 77.22
CA ARG A 302 109.41 -11.42 78.08
C ARG A 302 109.15 -11.71 79.56
N LEU A 303 107.92 -11.97 79.95
CA LEU A 303 107.57 -12.32 81.33
C LEU A 303 108.13 -13.69 81.71
N GLU A 304 108.09 -14.66 80.79
CA GLU A 304 108.72 -15.97 80.97
C GLU A 304 110.25 -15.86 81.07
N SER A 305 110.87 -14.96 80.31
CA SER A 305 112.30 -14.65 80.42
C SER A 305 112.68 -14.01 81.76
N VAL A 306 111.74 -13.31 82.42
CA VAL A 306 111.94 -12.70 83.74
C VAL A 306 111.70 -13.70 84.88
N LYS A 307 110.81 -14.69 84.70
CA LYS A 307 110.62 -15.79 85.65
C LYS A 307 111.83 -16.74 85.74
N GLY A 308 112.67 -16.77 84.69
CA GLY A 308 113.94 -17.52 84.68
C GLY A 308 115.12 -16.79 85.33
N THR A 309 114.96 -15.53 85.71
CA THR A 309 116.01 -14.75 86.36
C THR A 309 116.00 -15.03 87.86
N SER A 310 116.78 -16.01 88.31
CA SER A 310 117.08 -16.16 89.73
C SER A 310 117.79 -14.90 90.21
N ILE A 311 117.20 -14.19 91.18
CA ILE A 311 117.88 -13.10 91.87
C ILE A 311 119.10 -13.73 92.57
N ASP A 312 120.29 -13.38 92.08
CA ASP A 312 121.56 -13.87 92.61
C ASP A 312 121.70 -13.37 94.06
N PRO A 313 121.86 -14.26 95.07
CA PRO A 313 121.88 -13.87 96.49
C PRO A 313 122.96 -12.83 96.84
N GLY A 314 123.99 -12.67 96.00
CA GLY A 314 125.03 -11.66 96.17
C GLY A 314 124.58 -10.20 96.02
N TYR A 315 123.43 -9.94 95.38
CA TYR A 315 122.91 -8.56 95.25
C TYR A 315 122.19 -8.07 96.52
N GLU A 316 121.83 -8.96 97.44
CA GLU A 316 121.18 -8.56 98.69
C GLU A 316 122.15 -7.83 99.63
N GLU A 317 123.40 -8.30 99.74
CA GLU A 317 124.46 -7.59 100.49
C GLU A 317 124.85 -6.27 99.82
N GLN A 318 124.86 -6.20 98.48
CA GLN A 318 125.18 -4.97 97.76
C GLN A 318 124.09 -3.91 97.91
N VAL A 319 122.80 -4.31 97.83
CA VAL A 319 121.66 -3.42 98.08
C VAL A 319 121.65 -2.97 99.55
N GLN A 320 121.89 -3.86 100.51
CA GLN A 320 121.99 -3.48 101.92
C GLN A 320 123.19 -2.55 102.21
N SER A 321 124.34 -2.76 101.56
CA SER A 321 125.51 -1.88 101.69
C SER A 321 125.26 -0.49 101.08
N LEU A 322 124.51 -0.41 99.97
CA LEU A 322 124.12 0.83 99.33
C LEU A 322 123.09 1.59 100.18
N VAL A 323 122.13 0.88 100.79
CA VAL A 323 121.18 1.47 101.74
C VAL A 323 121.89 1.98 103.01
N LYS A 324 122.85 1.22 103.56
CA LYS A 324 123.69 1.67 104.69
C LYS A 324 124.58 2.86 104.32
N ARG A 325 125.17 2.89 103.11
CA ARG A 325 125.94 4.04 102.61
C ARG A 325 125.06 5.28 102.44
N LEU A 326 123.82 5.11 101.97
CA LEU A 326 122.84 6.19 101.83
C LEU A 326 122.38 6.73 103.20
N GLN A 327 122.32 5.88 104.23
CA GLN A 327 122.11 6.29 105.63
C GLN A 327 123.34 7.02 106.20
N SER A 328 124.56 6.50 106.03
CA SER A 328 125.78 7.21 106.48
C SER A 328 125.98 8.56 105.78
N TYR A 329 125.51 8.71 104.53
CA TYR A 329 125.55 9.99 103.80
C TYR A 329 124.47 10.96 104.28
N ARG A 330 123.34 10.46 104.78
CA ARG A 330 122.29 11.28 105.42
C ARG A 330 122.69 11.72 106.83
N ASP A 331 123.32 10.83 107.60
CA ASP A 331 123.83 11.14 108.96
C ASP A 331 125.03 12.12 108.90
N ALA A 332 125.94 11.96 107.94
CA ALA A 332 127.05 12.90 107.72
C ALA A 332 126.61 14.25 107.11
N ALA A 333 125.41 14.33 106.55
CA ALA A 333 124.81 15.58 106.07
C ALA A 333 124.07 16.36 107.18
N GLU A 334 123.77 15.73 108.32
CA GLU A 334 123.15 16.38 109.50
C GLU A 334 124.19 16.90 110.53
N ASP A 335 125.44 16.41 110.51
CA ASP A 335 126.47 16.68 111.54
C ASP A 335 127.56 17.73 111.18
N LEU A 336 127.37 18.58 110.15
CA LEU A 336 128.34 19.64 109.79
C LEU A 336 127.90 21.07 110.19
N PRO A 337 128.73 21.84 110.94
CA PRO A 337 128.41 23.20 111.41
C PRO A 337 128.50 24.30 110.32
N GLU A 338 127.67 25.34 110.48
CA GLU A 338 127.61 26.55 109.64
C GLU A 338 128.96 27.28 109.53
N VAL A 339 129.37 27.68 108.30
CA VAL A 339 129.76 29.05 107.90
C VAL A 339 130.27 29.11 106.44
N LYS A 340 129.39 29.63 105.57
CA LYS A 340 129.57 30.59 104.46
C LYS A 340 130.64 30.37 103.36
N LYS A 341 130.20 30.39 102.08
CA LYS A 341 130.01 31.62 101.25
C LYS A 341 129.52 31.31 99.81
N THR A 342 128.39 31.92 99.43
CA THR A 342 127.94 32.35 98.08
C THR A 342 128.87 33.45 97.50
N PRO A 343 128.73 34.04 96.27
CA PRO A 343 127.59 34.16 95.31
C PRO A 343 127.99 33.94 93.81
N ARG A 344 127.16 34.02 92.75
CA ARG A 344 126.22 35.04 92.20
C ARG A 344 125.29 34.36 91.16
N LEU A 345 123.99 34.65 90.97
CA LEU A 345 123.20 35.87 90.64
C LEU A 345 123.06 36.17 89.12
N ILE A 346 121.80 36.44 88.72
CA ILE A 346 121.24 37.08 87.48
C ILE A 346 120.81 36.10 86.38
N GLY A 347 119.59 36.09 85.81
CA GLY A 347 118.37 36.91 85.96
C GLY A 347 117.39 36.75 84.77
N GLN A 348 116.10 37.10 85.02
CA GLN A 348 115.03 37.59 84.10
C GLN A 348 114.38 36.62 83.07
N LEU A 349 113.10 36.19 83.22
CA LEU A 349 111.78 36.82 82.90
C LEU A 349 111.44 36.88 81.37
N PRO A 350 110.17 37.01 80.92
CA PRO A 350 108.89 36.36 81.30
C PRO A 350 107.97 36.03 80.07
N GLY A 351 106.78 35.44 80.27
CA GLY A 351 105.71 35.43 79.23
C GLY A 351 104.44 34.64 79.58
N ARG A 352 103.35 35.36 79.87
CA ARG A 352 102.00 34.94 80.31
C ARG A 352 101.14 34.24 79.21
N PRO A 353 100.02 33.58 79.60
CA PRO A 353 99.05 32.85 78.75
C PRO A 353 97.86 33.79 78.33
N PRO A 354 96.74 33.37 77.66
CA PRO A 354 95.70 32.53 78.30
C PRO A 354 94.82 31.64 77.35
N GLN A 355 94.08 30.68 77.93
CA GLN A 355 92.75 30.21 77.46
C GLN A 355 91.67 31.21 77.95
N PRO A 356 90.49 31.40 77.32
CA PRO A 356 89.36 30.49 77.56
C PRO A 356 88.31 30.31 76.45
N SER A 357 87.61 29.19 76.60
CA SER A 357 86.26 28.76 76.21
C SER A 357 85.14 29.80 76.50
N PRO A 358 83.83 29.48 76.53
CA PRO A 358 83.01 28.40 75.93
C PRO A 358 81.70 28.98 75.31
N GLU A 359 80.76 28.10 74.91
CA GLU A 359 79.30 28.21 75.14
C GLU A 359 78.38 27.89 73.95
N GLN A 360 77.28 27.28 74.34
CA GLN A 360 76.38 26.37 73.66
C GLN A 360 75.07 27.12 73.22
N PRO A 361 74.11 26.45 72.55
CA PRO A 361 72.95 27.02 71.82
C PRO A 361 71.77 27.34 72.81
N PRO A 362 70.45 27.48 72.49
CA PRO A 362 69.69 27.33 71.22
C PRO A 362 68.48 28.31 70.99
N SER A 363 67.70 28.03 69.94
CA SER A 363 66.21 28.02 69.88
C SER A 363 65.35 29.20 69.30
N ILE A 364 64.64 28.86 68.21
CA ILE A 364 63.18 28.95 67.89
C ILE A 364 62.44 30.32 67.90
N ARG A 365 61.81 30.69 66.76
CA ARG A 365 60.36 30.99 66.54
C ARG A 365 60.13 31.66 65.17
N SER A 366 59.43 31.05 64.20
CA SER A 366 57.98 31.03 63.91
C SER A 366 57.40 32.30 63.26
N GLY A 367 56.76 32.16 62.08
CA GLY A 367 55.89 33.19 61.49
C GLY A 367 55.40 32.89 60.07
N ILE A 368 54.19 32.33 59.94
CA ILE A 368 53.29 32.22 58.76
C ILE A 368 52.29 33.40 58.87
N PRO A 369 51.77 34.08 57.81
CA PRO A 369 50.56 33.63 57.06
C PRO A 369 50.37 34.08 55.58
N ILE A 370 49.82 33.17 54.74
CA ILE A 370 48.47 33.16 54.09
C ILE A 370 48.27 34.17 52.95
N GLN A 371 47.89 33.67 51.74
CA GLN A 371 46.83 34.26 50.90
C GLN A 371 46.38 33.33 49.74
N PHE A 372 45.11 32.93 49.77
CA PHE A 372 44.17 32.74 48.64
C PHE A 372 43.17 33.92 48.74
N PRO A 373 42.37 34.37 47.72
CA PRO A 373 41.53 33.50 46.87
C PRO A 373 41.14 34.02 45.45
N SER A 374 40.36 33.17 44.74
CA SER A 374 39.13 33.51 43.99
C SER A 374 39.18 34.47 42.79
N ASN A 375 38.83 33.95 41.59
CA ASN A 375 37.71 34.55 40.85
C ASN A 375 37.01 33.59 39.88
N ALA A 376 35.69 33.77 39.83
CA ALA A 376 34.67 33.00 39.13
C ALA A 376 34.23 33.65 37.80
N LYS A 377 33.58 32.87 36.92
CA LYS A 377 32.42 33.20 36.05
C LYS A 377 32.04 31.92 35.26
N ASN A 378 30.90 31.27 35.53
CA ASN A 378 29.56 31.46 34.91
C ASN A 378 29.62 31.54 33.37
N SER A 379 28.81 30.85 32.55
CA SER A 379 27.49 30.22 32.75
C SER A 379 27.04 29.41 31.51
N ARG A 380 26.26 28.35 31.76
CA ARG A 380 25.19 27.69 30.97
C ARG A 380 24.82 28.23 29.57
N ILE A 381 24.61 27.32 28.61
CA ILE A 381 23.39 27.22 27.77
C ILE A 381 23.06 25.74 27.49
N TRP A 382 21.83 25.35 27.81
CA TRP A 382 21.07 24.20 27.30
C TRP A 382 20.38 24.58 25.99
N SER A 383 20.15 23.64 25.07
CA SER A 383 18.85 23.38 24.41
C SER A 383 18.94 22.22 23.42
N ILE A 384 18.06 21.24 23.62
CA ILE A 384 17.62 20.23 22.66
C ILE A 384 16.36 20.78 21.99
N HIS A 385 16.33 20.84 20.67
CA HIS A 385 15.24 20.40 19.78
C HIS A 385 15.82 20.23 18.38
#